data_AF-A0AA48KDI1-F1
#
_entry.id   AF-A0AA48KDI1-F1
#
_cell.length_a   1.000
_cell.length_b   1.000
_cell.length_c   1.000
_cell.angle_alpha   90.00
_cell.angle_beta   90.00
_cell.angle_gamma   90.00
#
_symmetry.space_group_name_H-M   'P 1'
#
loop_
_entity.id
_entity.type
_entity.pdbx_description
1 polymer ?
#
loop_
_entity_poly.entity_id
_entity_poly.type
_entity_poly.pdbx_seq_one_letter_code
_entity_poly.pdbx_strand_id
1 'polypeptide(L)'
;MLHRLVYADWENPPDAMDFEAPYEEVLSQIRDVLPGVLAGRDAALANPATAPAAFWDACMKLYLLTPALVNVALNYKICVEQGLPLHPTYYFEVSEKSRFQAHYPAPMIDHANRIFQDSIRTARALYALSDEGPAALRHFRKGLPEILRGFVYANAKDKYTWRASNPRWIRSLADSVTASFRPAVVVGAAHGSIMSGLVFATLVDAPLYFVRFSMFKRNDQDPILAPSDLAHLAAFRQGPALLFDEDVAKGTTLTRFQEVMKPLFLESHTGSVLRHVLSPCRPEFIGHAWSD
;
A
#
# COMPACT_ATOMS: atom_id res chain seq x y z
N MET A 1 10.95 6.86 10.80
CA MET A 1 10.38 6.42 9.52
C MET A 1 11.39 5.61 8.73
N LEU A 2 11.00 4.40 8.35
CA LEU A 2 11.81 3.38 7.68
C LEU A 2 12.44 3.86 6.37
N HIS A 3 11.72 4.65 5.56
CA HIS A 3 12.25 5.14 4.28
C HIS A 3 13.56 5.94 4.40
N ARG A 4 13.85 6.52 5.58
CA ARG A 4 15.11 7.24 5.85
C ARG A 4 16.30 6.31 6.10
N LEU A 5 16.02 5.03 6.30
CA LEU A 5 16.99 3.97 6.57
C LEU A 5 17.14 3.00 5.38
N VAL A 6 16.58 3.36 4.22
CA VAL A 6 16.66 2.58 2.99
C VAL A 6 17.55 3.35 2.00
N TYR A 7 18.78 2.88 1.84
CA TYR A 7 19.74 3.40 0.86
C TYR A 7 19.80 2.43 -0.31
N ALA A 8 19.33 2.86 -1.47
CA ALA A 8 19.29 2.02 -2.66
C ALA A 8 19.37 2.84 -3.94
N ASP A 9 19.71 2.15 -5.03
CA ASP A 9 19.45 2.63 -6.37
C ASP A 9 17.92 2.64 -6.58
N TRP A 10 17.33 3.82 -6.71
CA TRP A 10 15.89 3.97 -6.96
C TRP A 10 15.52 3.88 -8.44
N GLU A 11 16.50 3.79 -9.34
CA GLU A 11 16.27 3.57 -10.78
C GLU A 11 16.08 2.10 -11.12
N ASN A 12 16.82 1.22 -10.42
CA ASN A 12 16.76 -0.23 -10.63
C ASN A 12 16.35 -0.93 -9.33
N PRO A 13 15.26 -1.71 -9.35
CA PRO A 13 14.85 -2.47 -8.17
C PRO A 13 15.95 -3.46 -7.72
N PRO A 14 16.11 -3.68 -6.40
CA PRO A 14 17.01 -4.71 -5.89
C PRO A 14 16.48 -6.11 -6.18
N ASP A 15 17.36 -7.11 -6.24
CA ASP A 15 16.96 -8.50 -6.45
C ASP A 15 16.06 -9.03 -5.33
N ALA A 16 16.26 -8.56 -4.09
CA ALA A 16 15.42 -8.90 -2.95
C ALA A 16 13.95 -8.46 -3.09
N MET A 17 13.62 -7.61 -4.07
CA MET A 17 12.24 -7.27 -4.40
C MET A 17 11.51 -8.43 -5.09
N ASP A 18 12.23 -9.29 -5.81
CA ASP A 18 11.67 -10.47 -6.47
C ASP A 18 11.66 -11.65 -5.50
N PHE A 19 10.50 -11.95 -4.93
CA PHE A 19 10.38 -13.08 -4.01
C PHE A 19 8.97 -13.65 -3.98
N GLU A 20 8.91 -14.93 -3.61
CA GLU A 20 7.68 -15.65 -3.36
C GLU A 20 7.83 -16.41 -2.03
N ALA A 21 6.89 -16.23 -1.12
CA ALA A 21 6.91 -16.90 0.17
C ALA A 21 5.50 -17.08 0.75
N PRO A 22 5.26 -18.13 1.56
CA PRO A 22 4.05 -18.22 2.39
C PRO A 22 3.89 -17.00 3.29
N TYR A 23 2.65 -16.56 3.47
CA TYR A 23 2.36 -15.32 4.19
C TYR A 23 2.77 -15.39 5.66
N GLU A 24 2.63 -16.55 6.31
CA GLU A 24 3.14 -16.78 7.66
C GLU A 24 4.67 -16.62 7.75
N GLU A 25 5.38 -17.00 6.70
CA GLU A 25 6.83 -16.82 6.62
C GLU A 25 7.17 -15.34 6.49
N VAL A 26 6.50 -14.60 5.61
CA VAL A 26 6.67 -13.14 5.48
C VAL A 26 6.45 -12.44 6.82
N LEU A 27 5.37 -12.78 7.53
CA LEU A 27 5.05 -12.19 8.84
C LEU A 27 6.04 -12.58 9.93
N SER A 28 6.64 -13.77 9.85
CA SER A 28 7.68 -14.22 10.75
C SER A 28 8.99 -13.48 10.49
N GLN A 29 9.38 -13.35 9.22
CA GLN A 29 10.56 -12.57 8.83
C GLN A 29 10.45 -11.10 9.27
N ILE A 30 9.29 -10.45 9.11
CA ILE A 30 9.03 -9.09 9.62
C ILE A 30 9.19 -9.04 11.14
N ARG A 31 8.57 -9.99 11.87
CA ARG A 31 8.66 -10.06 13.34
C ARG A 31 10.12 -10.19 13.79
N ASP A 32 10.92 -10.96 13.08
CA ASP A 32 12.28 -11.30 13.50
C ASP A 32 13.26 -10.14 13.23
N VAL A 33 13.09 -9.38 12.13
CA VAL A 33 13.96 -8.23 11.83
C VAL A 33 13.58 -6.95 12.58
N LEU A 34 12.29 -6.76 12.89
CA LEU A 34 11.78 -5.51 13.44
C LEU A 34 12.48 -5.05 14.75
N PRO A 35 12.74 -5.92 15.75
CA PRO A 35 13.40 -5.50 16.99
C PRO A 35 14.80 -4.91 16.76
N GLY A 36 15.59 -5.52 15.87
CA GLY A 36 16.92 -5.04 15.53
C GLY A 36 16.89 -3.69 14.82
N VAL A 37 15.94 -3.51 13.89
CA VAL A 37 15.73 -2.22 13.21
C VAL A 37 15.33 -1.14 14.22
N LEU A 38 14.39 -1.42 15.13
CA LEU A 38 13.94 -0.46 16.14
C LEU A 38 15.07 -0.06 17.10
N ALA A 39 15.87 -1.02 17.57
CA ALA A 39 16.98 -0.75 18.48
C ALA A 39 18.10 0.07 17.84
N GLY A 40 18.38 -0.14 16.55
CA GLY A 40 19.45 0.55 15.84
C GLY A 40 19.06 1.87 15.15
N ARG A 41 17.76 2.18 15.03
CA ARG A 41 17.26 3.29 14.18
C ARG A 41 17.87 4.64 14.53
N ASP A 42 17.97 4.99 15.81
CA ASP A 42 18.38 6.32 16.23
C ASP A 42 19.89 6.51 16.04
N ALA A 43 20.68 5.49 16.37
CA ALA A 43 22.12 5.47 16.13
C ALA A 43 22.45 5.54 14.64
N ALA A 44 21.76 4.76 13.81
CA ALA A 44 21.94 4.74 12.36
C ALA A 44 21.53 6.06 11.70
N LEU A 45 20.49 6.73 12.19
CA LEU A 45 20.10 8.06 11.71
C LEU A 45 21.10 9.15 12.11
N ALA A 46 21.68 9.06 13.30
CA ALA A 46 22.65 10.03 13.79
C ALA A 46 24.01 9.90 13.11
N ASN A 47 24.45 8.65 12.86
CA ASN A 47 25.71 8.37 12.17
C ASN A 47 25.58 7.16 11.23
N PRO A 48 25.13 7.37 9.97
CA PRO A 48 24.92 6.27 9.03
C PRO A 48 26.17 5.44 8.74
N ALA A 49 27.37 6.05 8.80
CA ALA A 49 28.62 5.37 8.48
C ALA A 49 29.02 4.29 9.50
N THR A 50 28.44 4.29 10.70
CA THR A 50 28.78 3.33 11.76
C THR A 50 27.80 2.16 11.86
N ALA A 51 26.67 2.21 11.16
CA ALA A 51 25.71 1.10 11.18
C ALA A 51 26.22 -0.06 10.31
N PRO A 52 26.16 -1.32 10.82
CA PRO A 52 26.66 -2.48 10.10
C PRO A 52 25.81 -2.79 8.87
N ALA A 53 26.39 -3.41 7.85
CA ALA A 53 25.67 -3.81 6.63
C ALA A 53 24.38 -4.59 6.91
N ALA A 54 24.43 -5.54 7.87
CA ALA A 54 23.27 -6.34 8.27
C ALA A 54 22.08 -5.50 8.80
N PHE A 55 22.34 -4.32 9.37
CA PHE A 55 21.27 -3.41 9.78
C PHE A 55 20.55 -2.80 8.58
N TRP A 56 21.32 -2.39 7.57
CA TRP A 56 20.77 -1.85 6.31
C TRP A 56 20.00 -2.91 5.53
N ASP A 57 20.52 -4.14 5.48
CA ASP A 57 19.81 -5.28 4.87
C ASP A 57 18.49 -5.56 5.59
N ALA A 58 18.47 -5.49 6.92
CA ALA A 58 17.25 -5.64 7.72
C ALA A 58 16.23 -4.52 7.45
N CYS A 59 16.68 -3.28 7.28
CA CYS A 59 15.82 -2.15 6.92
C CYS A 59 15.21 -2.33 5.52
N MET A 60 16.04 -2.71 4.54
CA MET A 60 15.59 -3.01 3.18
C MET A 60 14.58 -4.15 3.17
N LYS A 61 14.88 -5.25 3.88
CA LYS A 61 13.99 -6.40 4.01
C LYS A 61 12.66 -6.01 4.63
N LEU A 62 12.65 -5.25 5.72
CA LEU A 62 11.42 -4.76 6.33
C LEU A 62 10.60 -3.90 5.36
N TYR A 63 11.27 -3.04 4.58
CA TYR A 63 10.64 -2.17 3.60
C TYR A 63 9.95 -2.96 2.48
N LEU A 64 10.59 -4.02 1.97
CA LEU A 64 10.06 -4.84 0.89
C LEU A 64 8.98 -5.83 1.33
N LEU A 65 9.07 -6.36 2.56
CA LEU A 65 8.11 -7.34 3.08
C LEU A 65 6.80 -6.70 3.55
N THR A 66 6.85 -5.49 4.10
CA THR A 66 5.69 -4.87 4.77
C THR A 66 4.46 -4.65 3.86
N PRO A 67 4.59 -4.28 2.57
CA PRO A 67 3.44 -4.20 1.65
C PRO A 67 2.60 -5.47 1.53
N ALA A 68 3.18 -6.65 1.82
CA ALA A 68 2.45 -7.93 1.82
C ALA A 68 1.26 -7.93 2.78
N LEU A 69 1.36 -7.22 3.92
CA LEU A 69 0.28 -7.12 4.90
C LEU A 69 -1.00 -6.57 4.26
N VAL A 70 -0.85 -5.51 3.48
CA VAL A 70 -1.95 -4.83 2.80
C VAL A 70 -2.43 -5.64 1.61
N ASN A 71 -1.50 -6.12 0.77
CA ASN A 71 -1.82 -6.88 -0.44
C ASN A 71 -2.67 -8.13 -0.16
N VAL A 72 -2.23 -8.97 0.78
CA VAL A 72 -2.92 -10.23 1.09
C VAL A 72 -4.26 -9.96 1.76
N ALA A 73 -4.32 -9.01 2.69
CA ALA A 73 -5.57 -8.65 3.36
C ALA A 73 -6.61 -8.02 2.42
N LEU A 74 -6.17 -7.18 1.47
CA LEU A 74 -7.03 -6.62 0.43
C LEU A 74 -7.60 -7.72 -0.46
N ASN A 75 -6.75 -8.65 -0.91
CA ASN A 75 -7.19 -9.79 -1.70
C ASN A 75 -8.21 -10.64 -0.94
N TYR A 76 -7.95 -10.94 0.34
CA TYR A 76 -8.87 -11.67 1.20
C TYR A 76 -10.23 -10.97 1.35
N LYS A 77 -10.22 -9.68 1.68
CA LYS A 77 -11.43 -8.86 1.79
C LYS A 77 -12.27 -8.95 0.52
N ILE A 78 -11.65 -8.74 -0.65
CA ILE A 78 -12.37 -8.78 -1.93
C ILE A 78 -12.92 -10.18 -2.20
N CYS A 79 -12.17 -11.25 -1.89
CA CYS A 79 -12.69 -12.62 -2.02
C CYS A 79 -13.99 -12.81 -1.22
N VAL A 80 -13.96 -12.43 0.05
CA VAL A 80 -15.10 -12.62 0.96
C VAL A 80 -16.29 -11.75 0.52
N GLU A 81 -16.07 -10.49 0.18
CA GLU A 81 -17.16 -9.56 -0.13
C GLU A 81 -17.76 -9.74 -1.52
N GLN A 82 -16.96 -10.18 -2.49
CA GLN A 82 -17.43 -10.44 -3.86
C GLN A 82 -17.88 -11.89 -4.04
N GLY A 83 -17.92 -12.70 -2.97
CA GLY A 83 -18.34 -14.09 -3.03
C GLY A 83 -17.45 -14.93 -3.94
N LEU A 84 -16.14 -14.69 -3.94
CA LEU A 84 -15.17 -15.42 -4.74
C LEU A 84 -14.58 -16.57 -3.93
N PRO A 85 -14.15 -17.67 -4.58
CA PRO A 85 -13.45 -18.74 -3.88
C PRO A 85 -12.15 -18.20 -3.26
N LEU A 86 -11.93 -18.53 -1.99
CA LEU A 86 -10.68 -18.25 -1.30
C LEU A 86 -9.62 -19.24 -1.80
N HIS A 87 -8.78 -18.81 -2.74
CA HIS A 87 -7.64 -19.63 -3.18
C HIS A 87 -6.42 -19.36 -2.30
N PRO A 88 -5.85 -20.40 -1.65
CA PRO A 88 -4.73 -20.23 -0.71
C PRO A 88 -3.38 -19.98 -1.41
N THR A 89 -3.31 -19.72 -2.71
CA THR A 89 -2.02 -19.59 -3.43
C THR A 89 -2.03 -18.65 -4.62
N TYR A 90 -3.18 -18.11 -5.04
CA TYR A 90 -3.26 -17.29 -6.25
C TYR A 90 -4.14 -16.07 -6.04
N TYR A 91 -3.75 -15.00 -6.72
CA TYR A 91 -4.59 -13.83 -6.91
C TYR A 91 -5.55 -14.07 -8.08
N PHE A 92 -6.76 -13.51 -7.99
CA PHE A 92 -7.79 -13.68 -8.99
C PHE A 92 -8.02 -12.40 -9.81
N GLU A 93 -8.41 -12.58 -11.06
CA GLU A 93 -9.03 -11.54 -11.88
C GLU A 93 -10.52 -11.45 -11.53
N VAL A 94 -11.03 -10.23 -11.34
CA VAL A 94 -12.45 -10.04 -11.04
C VAL A 94 -13.19 -9.93 -12.37
N SER A 95 -13.87 -10.99 -12.78
CA SER A 95 -14.84 -10.91 -13.89
C SER A 95 -16.27 -10.96 -13.36
N GLU A 96 -17.22 -10.29 -14.04
CA GLU A 96 -18.64 -10.33 -13.65
C GLU A 96 -19.19 -11.76 -13.53
N LYS A 97 -18.71 -12.68 -14.39
CA LYS A 97 -19.10 -14.10 -14.37
C LYS A 97 -18.62 -14.87 -13.13
N SER A 98 -17.59 -14.35 -12.46
CA SER A 98 -16.97 -15.01 -11.31
C SER A 98 -17.50 -14.52 -9.96
N ARG A 99 -18.13 -13.33 -9.91
CA ARG A 99 -18.67 -12.76 -8.66
C ARG A 99 -19.85 -13.58 -8.13
N PHE A 100 -19.99 -13.60 -6.82
CA PHE A 100 -21.11 -14.19 -6.08
C PHE A 100 -21.26 -15.72 -6.23
N GLN A 101 -20.17 -16.43 -6.53
CA GLN A 101 -20.15 -17.90 -6.55
C GLN A 101 -20.26 -18.50 -5.14
N ALA A 102 -19.77 -17.79 -4.12
CA ALA A 102 -19.83 -18.17 -2.72
C ALA A 102 -20.63 -17.14 -1.91
N HIS A 103 -21.32 -17.60 -0.87
CA HIS A 103 -22.04 -16.75 0.08
C HIS A 103 -21.36 -16.85 1.43
N TYR A 104 -20.65 -15.79 1.82
CA TYR A 104 -20.01 -15.71 3.12
C TYR A 104 -20.93 -14.99 4.12
N PRO A 105 -20.99 -15.43 5.39
CA PRO A 105 -21.87 -14.85 6.39
C PRO A 105 -21.38 -13.45 6.81
N ALA A 106 -22.30 -12.56 7.20
CA ALA A 106 -21.99 -11.18 7.58
C ALA A 106 -20.85 -11.04 8.63
N PRO A 107 -20.76 -11.89 9.68
CA PRO A 107 -19.63 -11.83 10.61
C PRO A 107 -18.27 -12.07 9.96
N MET A 108 -18.19 -12.87 8.89
CA MET A 108 -16.96 -13.11 8.14
C MET A 108 -16.60 -11.90 7.27
N ILE A 109 -17.59 -11.26 6.64
CA ILE A 109 -17.41 -10.00 5.91
C ILE A 109 -16.86 -8.93 6.86
N ASP A 110 -17.48 -8.74 8.03
CA ASP A 110 -17.05 -7.78 9.04
C ASP A 110 -15.65 -8.08 9.57
N HIS A 111 -15.29 -9.37 9.72
CA HIS A 111 -13.95 -9.77 10.12
C HIS A 111 -12.92 -9.48 9.02
N ALA A 112 -13.21 -9.79 7.77
CA ALA A 112 -12.32 -9.49 6.64
C ALA A 112 -12.05 -7.99 6.48
N ASN A 113 -13.09 -7.16 6.69
CA ASN A 113 -12.98 -5.70 6.70
C ASN A 113 -12.09 -5.18 7.82
N ARG A 114 -12.24 -5.73 9.04
CA ARG A 114 -11.35 -5.39 10.17
C ARG A 114 -9.91 -5.78 9.91
N ILE A 115 -9.67 -7.00 9.40
CA ILE A 115 -8.31 -7.46 9.03
C ILE A 115 -7.67 -6.52 8.02
N PHE A 116 -8.42 -6.07 7.01
CA PHE A 116 -7.89 -5.14 6.00
C PHE A 116 -7.51 -3.77 6.61
N GLN A 117 -8.37 -3.20 7.45
CA GLN A 117 -8.05 -1.94 8.13
C GLN A 117 -6.87 -2.10 9.12
N ASP A 118 -6.81 -3.23 9.83
CA ASP A 118 -5.70 -3.57 10.73
C ASP A 118 -4.39 -3.76 9.97
N SER A 119 -4.41 -4.30 8.76
CA SER A 119 -3.21 -4.49 7.95
C SER A 119 -2.61 -3.17 7.50
N ILE A 120 -3.43 -2.20 7.09
CA ILE A 120 -2.99 -0.85 6.74
C ILE A 120 -2.38 -0.15 7.96
N ARG A 121 -3.08 -0.17 9.10
CA ARG A 121 -2.59 0.42 10.35
C ARG A 121 -1.27 -0.20 10.79
N THR A 122 -1.17 -1.53 10.74
CA THR A 122 0.05 -2.25 11.10
C THR A 122 1.19 -1.90 10.15
N ALA A 123 0.95 -1.93 8.84
CA ALA A 123 1.95 -1.56 7.83
C ALA A 123 2.44 -0.12 8.03
N ARG A 124 1.54 0.84 8.30
CA ARG A 124 1.92 2.21 8.64
C ARG A 124 2.76 2.29 9.90
N ALA A 125 2.42 1.57 10.97
CA ALA A 125 3.22 1.53 12.18
C ALA A 125 4.64 0.99 11.94
N LEU A 126 4.78 -0.04 11.09
CA LEU A 126 6.07 -0.59 10.67
C LEU A 126 6.88 0.42 9.85
N TYR A 127 6.28 1.08 8.85
CA TYR A 127 6.94 2.13 8.07
C TYR A 127 7.29 3.37 8.89
N ALA A 128 6.47 3.72 9.88
CA ALA A 128 6.78 4.78 10.82
C ALA A 128 7.98 4.40 11.71
N LEU A 129 8.23 3.10 11.89
CA LEU A 129 9.04 2.54 12.95
C LEU A 129 8.50 2.98 14.32
N SER A 130 7.19 2.90 14.51
CA SER A 130 6.54 3.21 15.79
C SER A 130 6.89 2.15 16.83
N ASP A 131 6.99 2.56 18.09
CA ASP A 131 7.20 1.66 19.23
C ASP A 131 5.98 0.72 19.44
N GLU A 132 4.82 1.08 18.91
CA GLU A 132 3.62 0.23 18.88
C GLU A 132 3.69 -0.87 17.81
N GLY A 133 4.60 -0.75 16.82
CA GLY A 133 4.72 -1.66 15.68
C GLY A 133 4.77 -3.15 16.06
N PRO A 134 5.60 -3.58 17.02
CA PRO A 134 5.64 -4.97 17.47
C PRO A 134 4.30 -5.45 18.05
N ALA A 135 3.59 -4.61 18.80
CA ALA A 135 2.29 -4.96 19.37
C ALA A 135 1.21 -5.05 18.29
N ALA A 136 1.20 -4.10 17.35
CA ALA A 136 0.30 -4.10 16.20
C ALA A 136 0.49 -5.36 15.34
N LEU A 137 1.74 -5.74 15.03
CA LEU A 137 2.04 -6.95 14.27
C LEU A 137 1.57 -8.23 14.97
N ARG A 138 1.78 -8.33 16.30
CA ARG A 138 1.28 -9.48 17.09
C ARG A 138 -0.24 -9.54 17.08
N HIS A 139 -0.92 -8.41 17.26
CA HIS A 139 -2.37 -8.33 17.23
C HIS A 139 -2.92 -8.76 15.87
N PHE A 140 -2.36 -8.19 14.79
CA PHE A 140 -2.72 -8.53 13.42
C PHE A 140 -2.57 -10.04 13.15
N ARG A 141 -1.41 -10.62 13.46
CA ARG A 141 -1.16 -12.07 13.28
C ARG A 141 -2.13 -12.96 14.04
N LYS A 142 -2.54 -12.56 15.25
CA LYS A 142 -3.51 -13.32 16.05
C LYS A 142 -4.92 -13.28 15.43
N GLY A 143 -5.27 -12.19 14.75
CA GLY A 143 -6.56 -12.01 14.08
C GLY A 143 -6.67 -12.65 12.70
N LEU A 144 -5.58 -13.21 12.15
CA LEU A 144 -5.57 -13.79 10.80
C LEU A 144 -6.33 -15.12 10.73
N PRO A 145 -7.20 -15.30 9.73
CA PRO A 145 -7.80 -16.59 9.40
C PRO A 145 -6.72 -17.60 9.00
N GLU A 146 -6.90 -18.86 9.40
CA GLU A 146 -5.91 -19.93 9.15
C GLU A 146 -5.61 -20.11 7.66
N ILE A 147 -6.63 -19.97 6.80
CA ILE A 147 -6.48 -20.08 5.34
C ILE A 147 -5.48 -19.08 4.75
N LEU A 148 -5.27 -17.93 5.41
CA LEU A 148 -4.31 -16.94 4.94
C LEU A 148 -2.87 -17.28 5.29
N ARG A 149 -2.60 -18.14 6.28
CA ARG A 149 -1.22 -18.47 6.68
C ARG A 149 -0.44 -19.13 5.55
N GLY A 150 -1.11 -20.01 4.81
CA GLY A 150 -0.57 -20.68 3.63
C GLY A 150 -0.61 -19.85 2.35
N PHE A 151 -1.18 -18.64 2.36
CA PHE A 151 -1.25 -17.79 1.17
C PHE A 151 0.14 -17.48 0.65
N VAL A 152 0.42 -17.83 -0.60
CA VAL A 152 1.71 -17.53 -1.23
C VAL A 152 1.71 -16.10 -1.75
N TYR A 153 2.48 -15.23 -1.09
CA TYR A 153 2.68 -13.86 -1.54
C TYR A 153 3.85 -13.81 -2.51
N ALA A 154 3.56 -13.44 -3.76
CA ALA A 154 4.56 -13.14 -4.78
C ALA A 154 4.68 -11.62 -4.96
N ASN A 155 5.90 -11.12 -4.86
CA ASN A 155 6.26 -9.75 -5.21
C ASN A 155 7.18 -9.77 -6.43
N ALA A 156 6.78 -9.05 -7.47
CA ALA A 156 7.57 -8.96 -8.69
C ALA A 156 8.49 -7.73 -8.68
N LYS A 157 9.60 -7.83 -9.40
CA LYS A 157 10.60 -6.77 -9.63
C LYS A 157 10.09 -5.66 -10.57
N ASP A 158 9.03 -4.98 -10.17
CA ASP A 158 8.39 -3.93 -10.95
C ASP A 158 9.17 -2.61 -10.88
N LYS A 159 9.77 -2.22 -12.01
CA LYS A 159 10.65 -1.05 -12.11
C LYS A 159 9.95 0.25 -11.71
N TYR A 160 8.72 0.48 -12.18
CA TYR A 160 8.03 1.75 -11.96
C TYR A 160 7.44 1.85 -10.55
N THR A 161 6.96 0.74 -9.99
CA THR A 161 6.56 0.65 -8.58
C THR A 161 7.73 0.98 -7.66
N TRP A 162 8.92 0.43 -7.96
CA TRP A 162 10.14 0.72 -7.21
C TRP A 162 10.57 2.18 -7.33
N ARG A 163 10.61 2.70 -8.56
CA ARG A 163 11.02 4.08 -8.83
C ARG A 163 10.07 5.10 -8.20
N ALA A 164 8.76 4.86 -8.32
CA ALA A 164 7.73 5.66 -7.64
C ALA A 164 7.71 5.47 -6.12
N SER A 165 8.52 4.56 -5.57
CA SER A 165 8.77 4.41 -4.14
C SER A 165 9.98 5.23 -3.65
N ASN A 166 10.61 6.04 -4.52
CA ASN A 166 11.71 6.93 -4.16
C ASN A 166 11.28 7.95 -3.08
N PRO A 167 11.87 7.91 -1.87
CA PRO A 167 11.45 8.75 -0.76
C PRO A 167 11.59 10.25 -1.03
N ARG A 168 12.55 10.66 -1.88
CA ARG A 168 12.73 12.07 -2.24
C ARG A 168 11.54 12.60 -3.02
N TRP A 169 11.01 11.82 -3.96
CA TRP A 169 9.87 12.23 -4.79
C TRP A 169 8.56 12.15 -4.01
N ILE A 170 8.42 11.15 -3.15
CA ILE A 170 7.28 11.08 -2.23
C ILE A 170 7.27 12.29 -1.27
N ARG A 171 8.45 12.70 -0.77
CA ARG A 171 8.57 13.91 0.06
C ARG A 171 8.18 15.17 -0.71
N SER A 172 8.68 15.33 -1.94
CA SER A 172 8.31 16.44 -2.83
C SER A 172 6.79 16.54 -3.03
N LEU A 173 6.13 15.40 -3.30
CA LEU A 173 4.67 15.34 -3.39
C LEU A 173 4.01 15.76 -2.07
N ALA A 174 4.47 15.22 -0.94
CA ALA A 174 3.90 15.53 0.38
C ALA A 174 4.05 16.99 0.76
N ASP A 175 5.19 17.62 0.46
CA ASP A 175 5.42 19.05 0.69
C ASP A 175 4.48 19.90 -0.17
N SER A 176 4.30 19.55 -1.44
CA SER A 176 3.38 20.25 -2.34
C SER A 176 1.93 20.15 -1.87
N VAL A 177 1.48 18.96 -1.48
CA VAL A 177 0.12 18.74 -0.95
C VAL A 177 -0.09 19.53 0.34
N THR A 178 0.81 19.39 1.33
CA THR A 178 0.66 20.01 2.65
C THR A 178 0.76 21.53 2.63
N ALA A 179 1.45 22.10 1.64
CA ALA A 179 1.44 23.54 1.38
C ALA A 179 0.09 24.06 0.86
N SER A 180 -0.71 23.21 0.22
CA SER A 180 -2.01 23.57 -0.34
C SER A 180 -3.18 23.22 0.58
N PHE A 181 -3.19 22.02 1.17
CA PHE A 181 -4.26 21.57 2.06
C PHE A 181 -3.80 20.39 2.96
N ARG A 182 -4.64 20.00 3.93
CA ARG A 182 -4.43 18.80 4.74
C ARG A 182 -5.46 17.74 4.36
N PRO A 183 -5.06 16.61 3.73
CA PRO A 183 -6.00 15.56 3.37
C PRO A 183 -6.70 14.98 4.59
N ALA A 184 -8.03 14.88 4.54
CA ALA A 184 -8.81 14.13 5.53
C ALA A 184 -8.64 12.62 5.35
N VAL A 185 -8.32 12.19 4.13
CA VAL A 185 -7.97 10.81 3.77
C VAL A 185 -7.13 10.79 2.50
N VAL A 186 -6.20 9.85 2.41
CA VAL A 186 -5.52 9.45 1.18
C VAL A 186 -6.13 8.14 0.71
N VAL A 187 -6.58 8.09 -0.54
CA VAL A 187 -7.15 6.88 -1.14
C VAL A 187 -6.27 6.44 -2.31
N GLY A 188 -5.54 5.34 -2.11
CA GLY A 188 -4.58 4.82 -3.09
C GLY A 188 -5.18 3.75 -4.02
N ALA A 189 -4.84 3.81 -5.31
CA ALA A 189 -5.13 2.77 -6.29
C ALA A 189 -4.17 1.58 -6.12
N ALA A 190 -4.61 0.51 -5.46
CA ALA A 190 -3.78 -0.67 -5.23
C ALA A 190 -3.64 -1.50 -6.53
N HIS A 191 -2.48 -2.08 -6.82
CA HIS A 191 -1.49 -2.55 -5.84
C HIS A 191 -0.16 -1.77 -5.87
N GLY A 192 0.11 -1.03 -6.95
CA GLY A 192 1.39 -0.32 -7.10
C GLY A 192 1.56 0.80 -6.07
N SER A 193 0.47 1.48 -5.71
CA SER A 193 0.51 2.60 -4.77
C SER A 193 0.68 2.20 -3.31
N ILE A 194 0.74 0.91 -2.98
CA ILE A 194 0.81 0.47 -1.59
C ILE A 194 2.11 0.93 -0.92
N MET A 195 3.26 0.69 -1.56
CA MET A 195 4.56 1.01 -0.99
C MET A 195 4.74 2.52 -0.80
N SER A 196 4.49 3.29 -1.86
CA SER A 196 4.60 4.74 -1.85
C SER A 196 3.52 5.39 -0.99
N GLY A 197 2.29 4.88 -1.01
CA GLY A 197 1.15 5.35 -0.22
C GLY A 197 1.36 5.21 1.29
N LEU A 198 1.98 4.12 1.74
CA LEU A 198 2.35 3.92 3.15
C LEU A 198 3.33 4.99 3.65
N VAL A 199 4.35 5.32 2.84
CA VAL A 199 5.30 6.40 3.14
C VAL A 199 4.59 7.74 3.10
N PHE A 200 3.88 8.01 2.01
CA PHE A 200 3.22 9.27 1.72
C PHE A 200 2.21 9.66 2.80
N ALA A 201 1.28 8.78 3.15
CA ALA A 201 0.27 9.04 4.18
C ALA A 201 0.87 9.30 5.56
N THR A 202 2.06 8.76 5.83
CA THR A 202 2.80 9.05 7.07
C THR A 202 3.45 10.44 7.04
N LEU A 203 3.89 10.90 5.86
CA LEU A 203 4.49 12.23 5.69
C LEU A 203 3.45 13.37 5.72
N VAL A 204 2.23 13.12 5.24
CA VAL A 204 1.13 14.10 5.27
C VAL A 204 0.23 13.97 6.50
N ASP A 205 0.54 13.01 7.39
CA ASP A 205 -0.24 12.69 8.60
C ASP A 205 -1.74 12.54 8.35
N ALA A 206 -2.10 11.72 7.36
CA ALA A 206 -3.49 11.47 6.98
C ALA A 206 -3.86 9.98 7.14
N PRO A 207 -5.14 9.66 7.40
CA PRO A 207 -5.69 8.32 7.20
C PRO A 207 -5.41 7.83 5.77
N LEU A 208 -5.17 6.52 5.63
CA LEU A 208 -4.88 5.86 4.37
C LEU A 208 -5.87 4.74 4.14
N TYR A 209 -6.43 4.67 2.94
CA TYR A 209 -7.24 3.55 2.49
C TYR A 209 -6.81 3.13 1.09
N PHE A 210 -6.86 1.84 0.79
CA PHE A 210 -6.55 1.34 -0.55
C PHE A 210 -7.79 0.74 -1.18
N VAL A 211 -8.00 1.04 -2.46
CA VAL A 211 -9.02 0.38 -3.28
C VAL A 211 -8.28 -0.36 -4.38
N ARG A 212 -8.60 -1.64 -4.57
CA ARG A 212 -8.02 -2.41 -5.67
C ARG A 212 -8.39 -1.76 -6.99
N PHE A 213 -7.39 -1.36 -7.75
CA PHE A 213 -7.55 -1.01 -9.14
C PHE A 213 -6.22 -1.21 -9.87
N SER A 214 -6.06 -2.36 -10.53
CA SER A 214 -4.85 -2.65 -11.30
C SER A 214 -5.19 -3.15 -12.69
N MET A 215 -5.23 -2.20 -13.64
CA MET A 215 -5.49 -2.50 -15.05
C MET A 215 -4.42 -3.44 -15.64
N PHE A 216 -3.15 -3.26 -15.26
CA PHE A 216 -2.04 -4.02 -15.83
C PHE A 216 -1.82 -5.39 -15.18
N LYS A 217 -1.90 -5.48 -13.84
CA LYS A 217 -1.58 -6.71 -13.11
C LYS A 217 -2.79 -7.62 -12.90
N ARG A 218 -4.00 -7.07 -13.02
CA ARG A 218 -5.27 -7.75 -12.70
C ARG A 218 -6.36 -7.59 -13.75
N ASN A 219 -6.10 -6.84 -14.82
CA ASN A 219 -7.06 -6.52 -15.87
C ASN A 219 -8.38 -5.90 -15.34
N ASP A 220 -8.29 -5.19 -14.20
CA ASP A 220 -9.42 -4.51 -13.60
C ASP A 220 -9.88 -3.39 -14.55
N GLN A 221 -11.16 -3.38 -14.94
CA GLN A 221 -11.74 -2.31 -15.78
C GLN A 221 -12.18 -1.09 -14.97
N ASP A 222 -12.46 -1.32 -13.68
CA ASP A 222 -12.95 -0.33 -12.73
C ASP A 222 -12.37 -0.59 -11.34
N PRO A 223 -12.32 0.43 -10.46
CA PRO A 223 -12.00 0.24 -9.05
C PRO A 223 -12.97 -0.76 -8.41
N ILE A 224 -12.43 -1.75 -7.71
CA ILE A 224 -13.22 -2.81 -7.07
C ILE A 224 -13.69 -2.32 -5.70
N LEU A 225 -14.93 -1.85 -5.66
CA LEU A 225 -15.59 -1.34 -4.46
C LEU A 225 -16.63 -2.33 -3.94
N ALA A 226 -16.64 -2.52 -2.62
CA ALA A 226 -17.68 -3.19 -1.86
C ALA A 226 -18.46 -2.19 -0.98
N PRO A 227 -19.66 -2.54 -0.48
CA PRO A 227 -20.41 -1.67 0.42
C PRO A 227 -19.63 -1.22 1.66
N SER A 228 -18.72 -2.05 2.17
CA SER A 228 -17.87 -1.70 3.31
C SER A 228 -16.85 -0.60 3.00
N ASP A 229 -16.33 -0.56 1.76
CA ASP A 229 -15.44 0.51 1.30
C ASP A 229 -16.18 1.84 1.30
N LEU A 230 -17.40 1.82 0.75
CA LEU A 230 -18.27 3.00 0.71
C LEU A 230 -18.61 3.47 2.13
N ALA A 231 -18.95 2.56 3.03
CA ALA A 231 -19.25 2.87 4.43
C ALA A 231 -18.04 3.46 5.16
N HIS A 232 -16.84 2.90 4.94
CA HIS A 232 -15.60 3.41 5.53
C HIS A 232 -15.25 4.80 4.99
N LEU A 233 -15.28 4.98 3.67
CA LEU A 233 -14.92 6.24 3.02
C LEU A 233 -15.94 7.36 3.27
N ALA A 234 -17.21 7.02 3.52
CA ALA A 234 -18.24 8.00 3.88
C ALA A 234 -17.90 8.79 5.15
N ALA A 235 -17.12 8.23 6.07
CA ALA A 235 -16.65 8.93 7.27
C ALA A 235 -15.76 10.14 6.95
N PHE A 236 -15.15 10.17 5.76
CA PHE A 236 -14.27 11.24 5.30
C PHE A 236 -14.91 12.18 4.28
N ARG A 237 -16.19 11.97 3.93
CA ARG A 237 -16.90 12.68 2.85
C ARG A 237 -16.81 14.21 2.93
N GLN A 238 -16.80 14.76 4.15
CA GLN A 238 -16.84 16.21 4.39
C GLN A 238 -15.48 16.90 4.24
N GLY A 239 -14.38 16.16 4.30
CA GLY A 239 -13.03 16.71 4.19
C GLY A 239 -12.41 16.49 2.81
N PRO A 240 -11.30 17.17 2.50
CA PRO A 240 -10.61 17.01 1.22
C PRO A 240 -9.96 15.63 1.14
N ALA A 241 -10.38 14.81 0.18
CA ALA A 241 -9.75 13.52 -0.11
C ALA A 241 -8.63 13.69 -1.14
N LEU A 242 -7.54 12.96 -0.99
CA LEU A 242 -6.50 12.86 -2.04
C LEU A 242 -6.55 11.49 -2.69
N LEU A 243 -6.88 11.46 -3.98
CA LEU A 243 -6.92 10.28 -4.82
C LEU A 243 -5.52 10.06 -5.42
N PHE A 244 -4.91 8.91 -5.14
CA PHE A 244 -3.48 8.70 -5.29
C PHE A 244 -3.15 7.47 -6.14
N ASP A 245 -2.19 7.63 -7.04
CA ASP A 245 -1.54 6.57 -7.81
C ASP A 245 -0.02 6.75 -7.69
N GLU A 246 0.79 5.70 -7.83
CA GLU A 246 2.25 5.85 -7.74
C GLU A 246 2.87 6.39 -9.03
N ASP A 247 2.34 5.96 -10.17
CA ASP A 247 2.89 6.20 -11.49
C ASP A 247 1.80 6.51 -12.52
N VAL A 248 1.92 7.67 -13.16
CA VAL A 248 1.02 8.13 -14.21
C VAL A 248 1.77 8.16 -15.54
N ALA A 249 1.82 7.00 -16.19
CA ALA A 249 2.40 6.83 -17.53
C ALA A 249 1.41 7.20 -18.67
N LYS A 250 0.38 6.38 -18.89
CA LYS A 250 -0.74 6.70 -19.81
C LYS A 250 -1.84 7.51 -19.13
N GLY A 251 -1.90 7.44 -17.80
CA GLY A 251 -2.89 8.13 -16.98
C GLY A 251 -4.28 7.50 -16.94
N THR A 252 -4.49 6.35 -17.59
CA THR A 252 -5.79 5.66 -17.63
C THR A 252 -6.27 5.26 -16.24
N THR A 253 -5.37 4.71 -15.41
CA THR A 253 -5.68 4.30 -14.02
C THR A 253 -6.14 5.51 -13.21
N LEU A 254 -5.30 6.53 -13.02
CA LEU A 254 -5.69 7.67 -12.19
C LEU A 254 -6.92 8.42 -12.72
N THR A 255 -7.07 8.60 -14.04
CA THR A 255 -8.26 9.23 -14.62
C THR A 255 -9.52 8.44 -14.25
N ARG A 256 -9.53 7.13 -14.48
CA ARG A 256 -10.69 6.29 -14.17
C ARG A 256 -10.94 6.18 -12.68
N PHE A 257 -9.88 6.11 -11.89
CA PHE A 257 -9.95 6.12 -10.44
C PHE A 257 -10.60 7.41 -9.93
N GLN A 258 -10.20 8.56 -10.48
CA GLN A 258 -10.81 9.85 -10.14
C GLN A 258 -12.30 9.90 -10.52
N GLU A 259 -12.67 9.45 -11.73
CA GLU A 259 -14.08 9.42 -12.17
C GLU A 259 -14.99 8.68 -11.20
N VAL A 260 -14.54 7.52 -10.71
CA VAL A 260 -15.32 6.64 -9.82
C VAL A 260 -15.29 7.11 -8.37
N MET A 261 -14.14 7.58 -7.88
CA MET A 261 -13.95 7.90 -6.47
C MET A 261 -14.39 9.32 -6.11
N LYS A 262 -14.26 10.30 -7.02
CA LYS A 262 -14.62 11.71 -6.78
C LYS A 262 -16.04 11.91 -6.23
N PRO A 263 -17.10 11.24 -6.75
CA PRO A 263 -18.46 11.41 -6.23
C PRO A 263 -18.67 11.01 -4.76
N LEU A 264 -17.72 10.29 -4.15
CA LEU A 264 -17.79 9.88 -2.75
C LEU A 264 -17.44 11.00 -1.76
N PHE A 265 -16.82 12.08 -2.23
CA PHE A 265 -16.32 13.19 -1.42
C PHE A 265 -16.89 14.51 -1.89
N LEU A 266 -17.04 15.48 -0.98
CA LEU A 266 -17.42 16.84 -1.36
C LEU A 266 -16.27 17.58 -2.05
N GLU A 267 -15.05 17.28 -1.63
CA GLU A 267 -13.81 17.83 -2.17
C GLU A 267 -12.81 16.70 -2.39
N SER A 268 -12.21 16.65 -3.57
CA SER A 268 -11.21 15.64 -3.91
C SER A 268 -10.14 16.22 -4.80
N HIS A 269 -8.89 15.87 -4.52
CA HIS A 269 -7.73 16.20 -5.33
C HIS A 269 -7.06 14.94 -5.88
N THR A 270 -6.19 15.12 -6.87
CA THR A 270 -5.39 14.03 -7.46
C THR A 270 -3.90 14.21 -7.21
N GLY A 271 -3.21 13.13 -6.89
CA GLY A 271 -1.78 13.12 -6.64
C GLY A 271 -1.08 11.91 -7.25
N SER A 272 0.15 12.10 -7.73
CA SER A 272 1.02 11.00 -8.13
C SER A 272 2.47 11.21 -7.70
N VAL A 273 3.20 10.14 -7.39
CA VAL A 273 4.65 10.28 -7.14
C VAL A 273 5.37 10.58 -8.43
N LEU A 274 5.14 9.77 -9.46
CA LEU A 274 5.75 9.91 -10.77
C LEU A 274 4.69 10.23 -11.83
N ARG A 275 5.00 11.18 -12.70
CA ARG A 275 4.21 11.47 -13.90
C ARG A 275 5.12 11.48 -15.11
N HIS A 276 4.85 10.64 -16.10
CA HIS A 276 5.55 10.73 -17.37
C HIS A 276 5.19 12.03 -18.09
N VAL A 277 6.18 12.73 -18.64
CA VAL A 277 6.00 14.06 -19.27
C VAL A 277 4.92 14.04 -20.37
N LEU A 278 4.89 12.97 -21.17
CA LEU A 278 3.95 12.76 -22.27
C LEU A 278 2.57 12.25 -21.83
N SER A 279 2.36 12.00 -20.54
CA SER A 279 1.06 11.54 -20.05
C SER A 279 -0.03 12.60 -20.27
N PRO A 280 -1.18 12.23 -20.86
CA PRO A 280 -2.31 13.15 -21.01
C PRO A 280 -2.98 13.46 -19.66
N CYS A 281 -2.83 12.59 -18.66
CA CYS A 281 -3.34 12.84 -17.32
C CYS A 281 -2.41 13.80 -16.57
N ARG A 282 -3.00 14.81 -15.94
CA ARG A 282 -2.32 15.83 -15.16
C ARG A 282 -2.91 15.84 -13.75
N PRO A 283 -2.37 15.01 -12.83
CA PRO A 283 -2.70 15.12 -11.43
C PRO A 283 -2.40 16.53 -10.95
N GLU A 284 -3.19 17.02 -10.00
CA GLU A 284 -3.00 18.35 -9.42
C GLU A 284 -1.65 18.46 -8.69
N PHE A 285 -1.20 17.36 -8.08
CA PHE A 285 0.05 17.28 -7.34
C PHE A 285 0.94 16.17 -7.90
N ILE A 286 2.20 16.47 -8.16
CA ILE A 286 3.19 15.47 -8.59
C ILE A 286 4.47 15.55 -7.76
N GLY A 287 5.07 14.41 -7.46
CA GLY A 287 6.39 14.35 -6.81
C GLY A 287 7.53 14.63 -7.78
N HIS A 288 7.45 14.05 -8.98
CA HIS A 288 8.45 14.14 -10.03
C HIS A 288 7.85 13.97 -11.43
N ALA A 289 8.31 14.81 -12.36
CA ALA A 289 8.02 14.66 -13.79
C ALA A 289 9.15 13.88 -14.45
N TRP A 290 8.82 12.72 -15.04
CA TRP A 290 9.78 11.80 -15.64
C TRP A 290 9.78 11.90 -17.17
N SER A 291 10.96 12.12 -17.75
CA SER A 291 11.20 12.02 -19.18
C SER A 291 12.06 10.78 -19.44
N ASP A 292 11.52 9.83 -20.19
CA ASP A 292 12.30 8.75 -20.79
C ASP A 292 13.15 9.26 -21.97
#